data_AF-A0A843SGY8-F1
#
_entry.id   AF-A0A843SGY8-F1
#
_cell.length_a   1.000
_cell.length_b   1.000
_cell.length_c   1.000
_cell.angle_alpha   90.00
_cell.angle_beta   90.00
_cell.angle_gamma   90.00
#
_symmetry.space_group_name_H-M   'P 1'
#
loop_
_entity.id
_entity.type
_entity.pdbx_description
1 polymer ?
#
loop_
_entity_poly.entity_id
_entity_poly.type
_entity_poly.pdbx_seq_one_letter_code
_entity_poly.pdbx_strand_id
1 'polypeptide(L)'
;MDASERYEQLIAFLSTHLPPPVEQSEEANGIMVFRGGSPVEVIATLTHTSVIVDEYAVRWGTPTAPVDRPRRVGALNWRRLPESTVMNVVGQLIKGAREIRRSRYRACRFCGRTTPPEWLHDDDVCPGCAEAEMGVIH
;
A
#
# COMPACT_ATOMS: atom_id res chain seq x y z
N MET A 1 19.77 -23.68 2.08
CA MET A 1 19.37 -22.45 1.36
C MET A 1 20.07 -21.29 2.05
N ASP A 2 20.83 -20.51 1.30
CA ASP A 2 21.58 -19.38 1.84
C ASP A 2 20.63 -18.21 2.16
N ALA A 3 21.02 -17.34 3.10
CA ALA A 3 20.23 -16.18 3.47
C ALA A 3 20.07 -15.19 2.31
N SER A 4 21.06 -15.11 1.42
CA SER A 4 20.98 -14.28 0.21
C SER A 4 19.91 -14.80 -0.75
N GLU A 5 19.86 -16.12 -0.96
CA GLU A 5 18.87 -16.77 -1.83
C GLU A 5 17.43 -16.56 -1.31
N ARG A 6 17.23 -16.70 0.01
CA ARG A 6 15.93 -16.42 0.63
C ARG A 6 15.50 -14.96 0.53
N TYR A 7 16.46 -14.02 0.55
CA TYR A 7 16.18 -12.60 0.41
C TYR A 7 15.68 -12.28 -1.01
N GLU A 8 16.33 -12.82 -2.04
CA GLU A 8 15.91 -12.67 -3.45
C GLU A 8 14.53 -13.28 -3.70
N GLN A 9 14.26 -14.46 -3.12
CA GLN A 9 12.93 -15.07 -3.19
C GLN A 9 11.84 -14.19 -2.57
N LEU A 10 12.14 -13.49 -1.47
CA LEU A 10 11.21 -12.54 -0.86
C LEU A 10 10.99 -11.31 -1.73
N ILE A 11 12.02 -10.79 -2.40
CA ILE A 11 11.88 -9.71 -3.38
C ILE A 11 10.92 -10.16 -4.49
N ALA A 12 11.16 -11.32 -5.11
CA ALA A 12 10.33 -11.85 -6.18
C ALA A 12 8.88 -12.10 -5.72
N PHE A 13 8.71 -12.65 -4.50
CA PHE A 13 7.39 -12.86 -3.91
C PHE A 13 6.63 -11.54 -3.73
N LEU A 14 7.27 -10.52 -3.14
CA LEU A 14 6.64 -9.21 -2.93
C LEU A 14 6.28 -8.54 -4.26
N SER A 15 7.17 -8.54 -5.24
CA SER A 15 6.93 -7.96 -6.57
C SER A 15 5.76 -8.60 -7.32
N THR A 16 5.43 -9.87 -7.03
CA THR A 16 4.37 -10.63 -7.72
C THR A 16 3.05 -10.68 -6.96
N HIS A 17 3.09 -10.57 -5.63
CA HIS A 17 1.90 -10.74 -4.78
C HIS A 17 1.31 -9.42 -4.28
N LEU A 18 2.04 -8.31 -4.42
CA LEU A 18 1.48 -6.97 -4.22
C LEU A 18 0.49 -6.61 -5.35
N PRO A 19 -0.54 -5.81 -5.06
CA PRO A 19 -1.48 -5.37 -6.10
C PRO A 19 -0.72 -4.54 -7.16
N PRO A 20 -0.95 -4.78 -8.46
CA PRO A 20 -0.31 -4.01 -9.52
C PRO A 20 -0.93 -2.60 -9.65
N PRO A 21 -0.19 -1.61 -10.16
CA PRO A 21 1.26 -1.64 -10.43
C PRO A 21 2.08 -1.74 -9.13
N VAL A 22 3.29 -2.31 -9.23
CA VAL A 22 4.23 -2.39 -8.11
C VAL A 22 5.43 -1.50 -8.41
N GLU A 23 5.63 -0.51 -7.57
CA GLU A 23 6.82 0.33 -7.57
C GLU A 23 7.80 -0.17 -6.51
N GLN A 24 9.07 -0.30 -6.89
CA GLN A 24 10.14 -0.75 -6.02
C GLN A 24 11.19 0.34 -5.89
N SER A 25 11.59 0.65 -4.66
CA SER A 25 12.67 1.59 -4.36
C SER A 25 13.60 1.01 -3.31
N GLU A 26 14.90 1.14 -3.53
CA GLU A 26 15.92 0.85 -2.52
C GLU A 26 16.20 2.12 -1.72
N GLU A 27 16.04 2.04 -0.41
CA GLU A 27 16.44 3.08 0.54
C GLU A 27 17.83 2.80 1.10
N ALA A 28 18.33 3.69 1.97
CA ALA A 28 19.63 3.52 2.61
C ALA A 28 19.74 2.17 3.34
N ASN A 29 20.94 1.58 3.30
CA ASN A 29 21.31 0.35 4.00
C ASN A 29 20.66 -0.95 3.46
N GLY A 30 20.24 -0.98 2.19
CA GLY A 30 19.68 -2.18 1.56
C GLY A 30 18.27 -2.51 2.07
N ILE A 31 17.52 -1.48 2.46
CA ILE A 31 16.09 -1.60 2.78
C ILE A 31 15.32 -1.45 1.48
N MET A 32 14.54 -2.46 1.13
CA MET A 32 13.69 -2.42 -0.05
C MET A 32 12.28 -2.03 0.35
N VAL A 33 11.72 -1.04 -0.34
CA VAL A 33 10.34 -0.60 -0.17
C VAL A 33 9.57 -0.88 -1.45
N PHE A 34 8.43 -1.53 -1.30
CA PHE A 34 7.52 -1.87 -2.39
C PHE A 34 6.19 -1.18 -2.14
N ARG A 35 5.69 -0.44 -3.14
CA ARG A 35 4.37 0.20 -3.13
C ARG A 35 3.51 -0.51 -4.17
N GLY A 36 2.42 -1.13 -3.73
CA GLY A 36 1.49 -1.84 -4.62
C GLY A 36 0.17 -1.10 -4.75
N GLY A 37 -0.34 -0.97 -5.97
CA GLY A 37 -1.67 -0.48 -6.31
C GLY A 37 -1.65 0.89 -6.99
N SER A 38 -2.71 1.17 -7.74
CA SER A 38 -3.00 2.50 -8.27
C SER A 38 -4.47 2.80 -8.04
N PRO A 39 -4.81 3.60 -7.00
CA PRO A 39 -3.92 4.24 -6.01
C PRO A 39 -3.19 3.24 -5.11
N VAL A 40 -2.11 3.67 -4.44
CA VAL A 40 -1.33 2.79 -3.55
C VAL A 40 -2.24 2.21 -2.47
N GLU A 41 -2.20 0.88 -2.34
CA GLU A 41 -3.01 0.11 -1.40
C GLU A 41 -2.17 -0.43 -0.24
N VAL A 42 -1.00 -0.98 -0.57
CA VAL A 42 -0.14 -1.71 0.36
C VAL A 42 1.30 -1.24 0.22
N ILE A 43 1.98 -1.06 1.34
CA ILE A 43 3.42 -0.84 1.39
C ILE A 43 4.06 -2.03 2.08
N ALA A 44 5.05 -2.65 1.43
CA ALA A 44 5.88 -3.67 2.05
C ALA A 44 7.32 -3.16 2.17
N THR A 45 7.91 -3.33 3.35
CA THR A 45 9.32 -3.03 3.60
C THR A 45 10.07 -4.32 3.91
N LEU A 46 11.05 -4.64 3.08
CA LEU A 46 11.95 -5.77 3.27
C LEU A 46 13.30 -5.27 3.78
N THR A 47 13.67 -5.77 4.94
CA THR A 47 14.98 -5.56 5.56
C THR A 47 15.75 -6.87 5.58
N HIS A 48 17.04 -6.83 5.94
CA HIS A 48 17.90 -8.00 6.10
C HIS A 48 17.37 -9.07 7.04
N THR A 49 16.39 -8.75 7.90
CA THR A 49 15.85 -9.67 8.90
C THR A 49 14.33 -9.74 8.94
N SER A 50 13.62 -8.79 8.36
CA SER A 50 12.18 -8.66 8.56
C SER A 50 11.45 -8.15 7.33
N VAL A 51 10.23 -8.66 7.15
CA VAL A 51 9.23 -8.12 6.23
C VAL A 51 8.21 -7.39 7.07
N ILE A 52 7.94 -6.14 6.72
CA ILE A 52 6.92 -5.30 7.34
C ILE A 52 5.86 -5.05 6.27
N VAL A 53 4.59 -5.18 6.64
CA VAL A 53 3.46 -4.88 5.77
C VAL A 53 2.59 -3.84 6.44
N ASP A 54 2.42 -2.72 5.75
CA ASP A 54 1.62 -1.59 6.17
C ASP A 54 0.51 -1.34 5.14
N GLU A 55 -0.66 -0.90 5.59
CA GLU A 55 -1.67 -0.34 4.68
C GLU A 55 -1.28 1.09 4.31
N TYR A 56 -1.55 1.49 3.06
CA TYR A 56 -1.35 2.87 2.65
C TYR A 56 -2.32 3.80 3.38
N ALA A 57 -1.81 4.92 3.87
CA ALA A 57 -2.61 5.96 4.48
C ALA A 57 -1.90 7.30 4.34
N VAL A 58 -2.67 8.32 4.03
CA VAL A 58 -2.21 9.71 3.93
C VAL A 58 -2.73 10.47 5.13
N ARG A 59 -1.89 11.37 5.67
CA ARG A 59 -2.34 12.42 6.57
C ARG A 59 -2.01 13.77 5.96
N TRP A 60 -3.03 14.61 5.82
CA TRP A 60 -2.85 16.01 5.46
C TRP A 60 -2.27 16.76 6.66
N GLY A 61 -0.97 17.02 6.63
CA GLY A 61 -0.28 17.83 7.64
C GLY A 61 -0.49 19.34 7.41
N THR A 62 -0.64 19.72 6.14
CA THR A 62 -1.01 21.05 5.65
C THR A 62 -1.89 20.88 4.40
N PRO A 63 -2.63 21.91 3.96
CA PRO A 63 -3.49 21.84 2.76
C PRO A 63 -2.74 21.50 1.47
N THR A 64 -1.42 21.70 1.43
CA THR A 64 -0.59 21.60 0.22
C THR A 64 0.38 20.43 0.22
N ALA A 65 0.48 19.65 1.30
CA ALA A 65 1.45 18.56 1.41
C ALA A 65 0.82 17.33 2.10
N PRO A 66 0.32 16.34 1.32
CA PRO A 66 -0.02 15.04 1.88
C PRO A 66 1.27 14.36 2.38
N VAL A 67 1.23 13.85 3.61
CA VAL A 67 2.34 13.10 4.20
C VAL A 67 1.94 11.64 4.32
N ASP A 68 2.71 10.75 3.71
CA ASP A 68 2.57 9.31 3.88
C ASP A 68 2.66 8.96 5.37
N ARG A 69 1.60 8.33 5.89
CA ARG A 69 1.50 7.83 7.26
C ARG A 69 0.97 6.38 7.23
N PRO A 70 1.73 5.44 6.65
CA PRO A 70 1.30 4.05 6.54
C PRO A 70 0.99 3.47 7.92
N ARG A 71 -0.03 2.60 8.00
CA ARG A 71 -0.46 2.00 9.26
C ARG A 71 -0.09 0.52 9.27
N ARG A 72 0.62 0.10 10.30
CA ARG A 72 1.14 -1.27 10.38
C ARG A 72 0.05 -2.30 10.51
N VAL A 73 0.06 -3.26 9.60
CA VAL A 73 -0.78 -4.46 9.66
C VAL A 73 0.00 -5.59 10.31
N GLY A 74 1.28 -5.74 10.00
CA GLY A 74 2.13 -6.72 10.66
C GLY A 74 3.62 -6.59 10.33
N ALA A 75 4.45 -7.24 11.14
CA ALA A 75 5.88 -7.39 10.91
C ALA A 75 6.31 -8.81 11.25
N LEU A 76 7.18 -9.38 10.41
CA LEU A 76 7.62 -10.76 10.51
C LEU A 76 9.14 -10.86 10.40
N ASN A 77 9.78 -11.53 11.36
CA ASN A 77 11.19 -11.85 11.27
C ASN A 77 11.40 -13.10 10.41
N TRP A 78 11.65 -12.91 9.12
CA TRP A 78 11.70 -14.00 8.14
C TRP A 78 12.88 -14.95 8.34
N ARG A 79 13.98 -14.50 8.98
CA ARG A 79 15.15 -15.35 9.24
C ARG A 79 14.87 -16.43 10.28
N ARG A 80 13.91 -16.20 11.18
CA ARG A 80 13.58 -17.10 12.29
C ARG A 80 12.50 -18.12 11.96
N LEU A 81 11.95 -18.08 10.74
CA LEU A 81 10.80 -18.89 10.36
C LEU A 81 11.11 -19.72 9.10
N PRO A 82 10.44 -20.88 8.96
CA PRO A 82 10.45 -21.62 7.70
C PRO A 82 9.89 -20.78 6.56
N GLU A 83 10.45 -20.93 5.37
CA GLU A 83 10.07 -20.16 4.18
C GLU A 83 8.57 -20.23 3.88
N SER A 84 7.99 -21.44 3.88
CA SER A 84 6.56 -21.64 3.64
C SER A 84 5.66 -20.87 4.62
N THR A 85 6.09 -20.76 5.89
CA THR A 85 5.39 -19.97 6.91
C THR A 85 5.50 -18.49 6.61
N VAL A 86 6.70 -18.02 6.22
CA VAL A 86 6.93 -16.62 5.83
C VAL A 86 6.04 -16.23 4.66
N MET A 87 6.06 -16.99 3.56
CA MET A 87 5.28 -16.67 2.37
C MET A 87 3.78 -16.65 2.65
N ASN A 88 3.27 -17.61 3.44
CA ASN A 88 1.85 -17.63 3.80
C ASN A 88 1.47 -16.41 4.65
N VAL A 89 2.21 -16.14 5.74
CA VAL A 89 1.92 -15.03 6.65
C VAL A 89 2.01 -13.69 5.92
N VAL A 90 3.06 -13.46 5.12
CA VAL A 90 3.20 -12.22 4.34
C VAL A 90 2.06 -12.07 3.34
N GLY A 91 1.66 -13.14 2.65
CA GLY A 91 0.51 -13.12 1.74
C GLY A 91 -0.80 -12.73 2.44
N GLN A 92 -1.07 -13.27 3.64
CA GLN A 92 -2.24 -12.88 4.43
C GLN A 92 -2.17 -11.43 4.90
N LEU A 93 -0.99 -10.94 5.30
CA LEU A 93 -0.80 -9.54 5.68
C LEU A 93 -1.06 -8.59 4.51
N ILE A 94 -0.57 -8.91 3.30
CA ILE A 94 -0.82 -8.11 2.09
C ILE A 94 -2.31 -8.07 1.78
N LYS A 95 -2.99 -9.23 1.83
CA LYS A 95 -4.43 -9.34 1.63
C LYS A 95 -5.20 -8.48 2.64
N GLY A 96 -4.85 -8.61 3.93
CA GLY A 96 -5.48 -7.84 5.00
C GLY A 96 -5.27 -6.33 4.83
N ALA A 97 -4.04 -5.89 4.55
CA ALA A 97 -3.73 -4.47 4.30
C ALA A 97 -4.58 -3.91 3.15
N ARG A 98 -4.68 -4.65 2.05
CA ARG A 98 -5.52 -4.28 0.90
C ARG A 98 -7.00 -4.19 1.23
N GLU A 99 -7.54 -5.16 1.98
CA GLU A 99 -8.95 -5.16 2.38
C GLU A 99 -9.28 -3.99 3.30
N ILE A 100 -8.45 -3.72 4.32
CA ILE A 100 -8.61 -2.57 5.21
C ILE A 100 -8.59 -1.28 4.39
N ARG A 101 -7.62 -1.14 3.48
CA ARG A 101 -7.49 0.04 2.64
C ARG A 101 -8.72 0.27 1.76
N ARG A 102 -9.19 -0.77 1.05
CA ARG A 102 -10.36 -0.69 0.16
C ARG A 102 -11.66 -0.44 0.89
N SER A 103 -11.80 -0.90 2.14
CA SER A 103 -12.99 -0.64 2.97
C SER A 103 -13.24 0.86 3.24
N ARG A 104 -12.19 1.69 3.10
CA ARG A 104 -12.26 3.14 3.27
C ARG A 104 -12.65 3.88 2.01
N TYR A 105 -12.67 3.21 0.85
CA TYR A 105 -13.04 3.86 -0.39
C TYR A 105 -14.53 4.18 -0.34
N ARG A 106 -14.94 5.23 -1.05
CA ARG A 106 -16.33 5.67 -1.13
C ARG A 106 -16.75 5.77 -2.58
N ALA A 107 -18.02 5.50 -2.85
CA ALA A 107 -18.58 5.70 -4.18
C ALA A 107 -18.93 7.18 -4.36
N CYS A 108 -18.58 7.75 -5.51
CA CYS A 108 -19.03 9.09 -5.86
C CYS A 108 -20.55 9.11 -6.03
N ARG A 109 -21.24 10.06 -5.39
CA ARG A 109 -22.71 10.17 -5.46
C ARG A 109 -23.26 10.39 -6.87
N PHE A 110 -22.46 10.97 -7.76
CA PHE A 110 -22.86 11.31 -9.13
C PHE A 110 -22.55 10.19 -10.14
N CYS A 111 -21.30 9.72 -10.18
CA CYS A 111 -20.86 8.73 -11.18
C CYS A 111 -20.72 7.30 -10.65
N GLY A 112 -20.92 7.07 -9.34
CA GLY A 112 -20.80 5.75 -8.70
C GLY A 112 -19.39 5.16 -8.63
N ARG A 113 -18.38 5.81 -9.23
CA ARG A 113 -16.99 5.32 -9.20
C ARG A 113 -16.48 5.27 -7.76
N THR A 114 -15.85 4.15 -7.41
CA THR A 114 -15.22 3.96 -6.11
C THR A 114 -13.88 4.71 -6.08
N THR A 115 -13.70 5.60 -5.11
CA THR A 115 -12.57 6.53 -5.04
C THR A 115 -12.00 6.51 -3.62
N PRO A 116 -10.66 6.60 -3.47
CA PRO A 116 -10.05 6.80 -2.17
C PRO A 116 -10.54 8.08 -1.51
N PRO A 117 -10.65 8.09 -0.17
CA PRO A 117 -11.09 9.27 0.57
C PRO A 117 -10.21 10.49 0.32
N GLU A 118 -8.89 10.32 0.17
CA GLU A 118 -7.97 11.42 -0.07
C GLU A 118 -7.99 11.99 -1.50
N TRP A 119 -8.71 11.34 -2.42
CA TRP A 119 -8.92 11.81 -3.79
C TRP A 119 -10.31 12.41 -4.00
N LEU A 120 -11.19 12.34 -3.00
CA LEU A 120 -12.49 12.97 -3.08
C LEU A 120 -12.33 14.47 -2.81
N HIS A 121 -13.16 15.28 -3.47
CA HIS A 121 -13.26 16.71 -3.22
C HIS A 121 -13.97 17.00 -1.88
N ASP A 122 -15.03 16.24 -1.61
CA ASP A 122 -15.85 16.24 -0.39
C ASP A 122 -15.95 14.79 0.13
N ASP A 123 -16.87 14.48 1.04
CA ASP A 123 -17.03 13.11 1.58
C ASP A 123 -17.46 12.06 0.52
N ASP A 124 -18.11 12.50 -0.57
CA ASP A 124 -18.73 11.60 -1.54
C ASP A 124 -18.71 12.09 -3.00
N VAL A 125 -17.87 13.07 -3.34
CA VAL A 125 -17.76 13.61 -4.71
C VAL A 125 -16.34 13.50 -5.24
N CYS A 126 -16.18 12.88 -6.42
CA CYS A 126 -14.88 12.83 -7.09
C CYS A 126 -14.57 14.16 -7.82
N PRO A 127 -13.27 14.48 -8.07
CA PRO A 127 -12.87 15.78 -8.61
C PRO A 127 -13.54 16.11 -9.96
N GLY A 128 -13.61 15.15 -10.87
CA GLY A 128 -14.25 15.37 -12.17
C GLY A 128 -15.76 15.66 -12.10
N CYS A 129 -16.47 15.10 -11.11
CA CYS A 129 -17.87 15.46 -10.88
C CYS A 129 -18.00 16.78 -10.10
N ALA A 130 -17.03 17.14 -9.26
CA ALA A 130 -17.01 18.44 -8.60
C ALA A 130 -16.86 19.58 -9.61
N GLU A 131 -15.97 19.43 -10.59
CA GLU A 131 -15.81 20.38 -11.69
C GLU A 131 -17.08 20.51 -12.52
N ALA A 132 -17.68 19.37 -12.92
CA ALA A 132 -18.84 19.34 -13.82
C ALA A 132 -20.15 19.82 -13.16
N GLU A 133 -20.42 19.39 -11.92
CA GLU A 133 -21.72 19.59 -11.26
C GLU A 133 -21.72 20.76 -10.27
N MET A 134 -20.55 21.10 -9.69
CA MET A 134 -20.44 22.12 -8.64
C MET A 134 -19.68 23.38 -9.10
N GLY A 135 -19.16 23.39 -10.33
CA GLY A 135 -18.45 24.54 -10.91
C GLY A 135 -17.15 24.89 -10.17
N VAL A 136 -16.57 23.93 -9.45
CA VAL A 136 -15.31 24.12 -8.73
C VAL A 136 -14.15 24.07 -9.72
N ILE A 137 -13.39 25.16 -9.82
CA ILE A 137 -12.11 25.20 -10.55
C ILE A 137 -11.00 25.10 -9.49
N HIS A 138 -10.15 24.08 -9.60
CA HIS A 138 -9.01 23.84 -8.70
C HIS A 138 -7.82 24.76 -8.99
#